data_AF-A0A5R9BDG7-F1
#
_entry.id   AF-A0A5R9BDG7-F1
#
_cell.length_a   1.000
_cell.length_b   1.000
_cell.length_c   1.000
_cell.angle_alpha   90.00
_cell.angle_beta   90.00
_cell.angle_gamma   90.00
#
_symmetry.space_group_name_H-M   'P 1'
#
loop_
_entity.id
_entity.type
_entity.pdbx_description
1 polymer ?
#
loop_
_entity_poly.entity_id
_entity_poly.type
_entity_poly.pdbx_seq_one_letter_code
_entity_poly.pdbx_strand_id
1 'polypeptide(L)'
;MDDPRKQVQRITREDTGRWWITTVGSSHLLDLDEMTFVRMTRCDGTSGTMRWDGQKRDLLEISILPVVGRSFAVVLHNPELDAPEGKLGVTVRRSSQIQTIEYLGNRGTDE
;
A
#
# COMPACT_ATOMS: atom_id res chain seq x y z
N MET A 1 -11.51 14.41 -18.56
CA MET A 1 -10.22 14.33 -19.26
C MET A 1 -9.49 13.20 -18.57
N ASP A 2 -9.50 12.02 -19.18
CA ASP A 2 -8.88 10.82 -18.61
C ASP A 2 -7.37 11.02 -18.62
N ASP A 3 -6.77 11.17 -17.44
CA ASP A 3 -5.35 10.89 -17.27
C ASP A 3 -5.23 9.36 -17.30
N PRO A 4 -4.63 8.76 -18.35
CA PRO A 4 -4.53 7.31 -18.44
C PRO A 4 -3.52 6.85 -17.38
N ARG A 5 -4.04 6.42 -16.23
CA ARG A 5 -3.24 5.77 -15.18
C ARG A 5 -2.30 4.77 -15.83
N LYS A 6 -1.00 5.00 -15.68
CA LYS A 6 0.02 4.14 -16.30
C LYS A 6 0.04 2.81 -15.56
N GLN A 7 -0.43 1.75 -16.22
CA GLN A 7 -0.33 0.40 -15.69
C GLN A 7 1.09 -0.15 -15.84
N VAL A 8 1.61 -0.78 -14.79
CA VAL A 8 2.94 -1.41 -14.78
C VAL A 8 2.85 -2.84 -14.25
N GLN A 9 3.89 -3.64 -14.50
CA GLN A 9 3.96 -5.04 -14.04
C GLN A 9 4.60 -5.19 -12.66
N ARG A 10 5.37 -4.20 -12.21
CA ARG A 10 6.08 -4.22 -10.92
C ARG A 10 6.41 -2.81 -10.46
N ILE A 11 6.58 -2.66 -9.15
CA ILE A 11 7.22 -1.51 -8.50
C ILE A 11 8.65 -1.91 -8.12
N THR A 12 9.62 -1.04 -8.33
CA THR A 12 11.03 -1.21 -7.95
C THR A 12 11.40 -0.30 -6.78
N ARG A 13 12.65 -0.37 -6.30
CA ARG A 13 13.10 0.47 -5.19
C ARG A 13 13.34 1.92 -5.60
N GLU A 14 13.48 2.16 -6.88
CA GLU A 14 13.75 3.46 -7.48
C GLU A 14 12.46 4.21 -7.83
N ASP A 15 11.31 3.54 -7.79
CA ASP A 15 10.01 4.14 -8.05
C ASP A 15 9.58 5.06 -6.89
N THR A 16 8.94 6.18 -7.24
CA THR A 16 8.42 7.20 -6.31
C THR A 16 6.93 7.45 -6.57
N GLY A 17 6.31 8.37 -5.83
CA GLY A 17 4.93 8.78 -6.07
C GLY A 17 3.87 7.81 -5.56
N ARG A 18 2.65 7.96 -6.07
CA ARG A 18 1.46 7.23 -5.61
C ARG A 18 1.09 6.09 -6.54
N TRP A 19 0.76 4.95 -5.94
CA TRP A 19 0.48 3.71 -6.64
C TRP A 19 -0.80 3.08 -6.12
N TRP A 20 -1.70 2.77 -7.04
CA TRP A 20 -2.89 1.99 -6.77
C TRP A 20 -2.66 0.53 -7.14
N ILE A 21 -2.74 -0.35 -6.14
CA ILE A 21 -2.53 -1.79 -6.31
C ILE A 21 -3.84 -2.52 -6.04
N THR A 22 -4.39 -3.15 -7.08
CA THR A 22 -5.53 -4.05 -6.92
C THR A 22 -5.03 -5.45 -6.66
N THR A 23 -5.57 -6.11 -5.64
CA THR A 23 -5.34 -7.52 -5.32
C THR A 23 -6.67 -8.28 -5.27
N VAL A 24 -6.61 -9.61 -5.18
CA VAL A 24 -7.80 -10.42 -4.93
C VAL A 24 -8.46 -10.00 -3.60
N GLY A 25 -9.62 -9.34 -3.70
CA GLY A 25 -10.47 -8.94 -2.58
C GLY A 25 -10.14 -7.59 -1.92
N SER A 26 -9.07 -6.89 -2.32
CA SER A 26 -8.74 -5.58 -1.75
C SER A 26 -7.93 -4.70 -2.71
N SER A 27 -8.04 -3.40 -2.52
CA SER A 27 -7.19 -2.41 -3.17
C SER A 27 -6.27 -1.75 -2.13
N HIS A 28 -5.11 -1.31 -2.57
CA HIS A 28 -4.13 -0.63 -1.72
C HIS A 28 -3.67 0.66 -2.40
N LEU A 29 -3.55 1.72 -1.62
CA LEU A 29 -2.86 2.93 -2.03
C LEU A 29 -1.51 2.96 -1.30
N LEU A 30 -0.43 2.93 -2.06
CA LEU A 30 0.92 3.21 -1.58
C LEU A 30 1.29 4.62 -2.02
N ASP A 31 1.71 5.44 -1.07
CA ASP A 31 2.37 6.72 -1.34
C ASP A 31 3.84 6.56 -0.92
N LEU A 32 4.73 6.41 -1.91
CA LEU A 32 6.16 6.19 -1.65
C LEU A 32 6.90 7.49 -1.33
N ASP A 33 6.32 8.65 -1.68
CA ASP A 33 6.89 9.96 -1.33
C ASP A 33 6.62 10.27 0.15
N GLU A 34 5.38 10.02 0.60
CA GLU A 34 5.01 10.21 2.02
C GLU A 34 5.28 8.99 2.90
N MET A 35 5.74 7.88 2.30
CA MET A 35 5.91 6.60 2.98
C MET A 35 4.65 6.18 3.74
N THR A 36 3.52 6.08 3.04
CA THR A 36 2.23 5.70 3.65
C THR A 36 1.46 4.65 2.87
N PHE A 37 0.57 3.95 3.59
CA PHE A 37 -0.22 2.84 3.10
C PHE A 37 -1.68 2.97 3.54
N VAL A 38 -2.60 2.74 2.61
CA VAL A 38 -4.02 2.58 2.88
C VAL A 38 -4.49 1.28 2.25
N ARG A 39 -5.21 0.46 3.01
CA ARG A 39 -5.95 -0.69 2.46
C ARG A 39 -7.42 -0.35 2.36
N MET A 40 -8.04 -0.69 1.25
CA MET A 40 -9.49 -0.66 1.06
C MET A 40 -9.95 -2.07 0.75
N THR A 41 -10.75 -2.66 1.64
CA THR A 41 -11.36 -3.95 1.33
C THR A 41 -12.43 -3.77 0.26
N ARG A 42 -12.59 -4.76 -0.63
CA ARG A 42 -13.73 -4.79 -1.55
C ARG A 42 -14.86 -5.56 -0.86
N CYS A 43 -16.08 -5.05 -0.96
CA CYS A 43 -17.27 -5.63 -0.30
C CYS A 43 -17.56 -7.09 -0.73
N ASP A 44 -16.98 -7.54 -1.84
CA ASP A 44 -17.11 -8.88 -2.43
C ASP A 44 -15.88 -9.79 -2.18
N GLY A 45 -14.86 -9.30 -1.47
CA GLY A 45 -13.59 -9.99 -1.28
C GLY A 45 -13.62 -11.04 -0.16
N THR A 46 -12.94 -12.17 -0.38
CA THR A 46 -12.62 -13.18 0.66
C THR A 46 -11.75 -12.64 1.79
N SER A 47 -11.07 -11.52 1.56
CA SER A 47 -10.29 -10.82 2.58
C SER A 47 -11.24 -10.04 3.49
N GLY A 48 -11.50 -10.57 4.68
CA GLY A 48 -12.37 -9.93 5.67
C GLY A 48 -12.00 -8.48 5.99
N THR A 49 -13.00 -7.74 6.48
CA THR A 49 -12.84 -6.36 6.95
C THR A 49 -11.86 -6.29 8.11
N MET A 50 -10.98 -5.30 8.09
CA MET A 50 -10.08 -4.99 9.19
C MET A 50 -10.43 -3.65 9.80
N ARG A 51 -10.19 -3.52 11.11
CA ARG A 51 -10.49 -2.31 11.89
C ARG A 51 -9.88 -1.02 11.32
N TRP A 52 -8.82 -1.15 10.52
CA TRP A 52 -8.04 -0.05 9.96
C TRP A 52 -8.20 0.08 8.44
N ASP A 53 -9.13 -0.64 7.81
CA ASP A 53 -9.45 -0.41 6.41
C ASP A 53 -9.93 1.04 6.20
N GLY A 54 -9.46 1.67 5.12
CA GLY A 54 -9.66 3.08 4.82
C GLY A 54 -8.78 4.04 5.63
N GLN A 55 -8.02 3.56 6.60
CA GLN A 55 -7.12 4.41 7.40
C GLN A 55 -5.72 4.46 6.80
N LYS A 56 -5.14 5.67 6.78
CA LYS A 56 -3.72 5.89 6.46
C LYS A 56 -2.85 5.34 7.58
N ARG A 57 -1.80 4.62 7.20
CA ARG A 57 -0.78 4.05 8.09
C ARG A 57 0.60 4.41 7.58
N ASP A 58 1.53 4.63 8.50
CA ASP A 58 2.91 4.89 8.15
C ASP A 58 3.56 3.60 7.66
N LEU A 59 4.05 3.64 6.43
CA LEU A 59 4.80 2.59 5.79
C LEU A 59 6.25 2.78 6.20
N LEU A 60 6.82 1.78 6.86
CA LEU A 60 8.22 1.79 7.25
C LEU A 60 9.09 1.14 6.17
N GLU A 61 8.57 0.09 5.54
CA GLU A 61 9.31 -0.68 4.54
C GLU A 61 8.37 -1.48 3.63
N ILE A 62 8.80 -1.69 2.38
CA ILE A 62 8.26 -2.73 1.51
C ILE A 62 9.22 -3.92 1.50
N SER A 63 8.98 -4.91 2.36
CA SER A 63 9.85 -6.09 2.48
C SER A 63 9.75 -7.05 1.29
N ILE A 64 8.62 -7.07 0.58
CA ILE A 64 8.48 -7.78 -0.69
C ILE A 64 7.84 -6.82 -1.69
N LEU A 65 8.57 -6.48 -2.75
CA LEU A 65 8.12 -5.52 -3.77
C LEU A 65 6.88 -6.02 -4.54
N PRO A 66 5.93 -5.11 -4.86
CA PRO A 66 4.78 -5.42 -5.69
C PRO A 66 5.15 -5.88 -7.11
N VAL A 67 4.63 -7.04 -7.49
CA VAL A 67 4.70 -7.60 -8.85
C VAL A 67 3.33 -8.22 -9.19
N VAL A 68 2.78 -7.90 -10.36
CA VAL A 68 1.52 -8.48 -10.85
C VAL A 68 1.64 -10.01 -10.87
N GLY A 69 0.58 -10.69 -10.39
CA GLY A 69 0.57 -12.14 -10.24
C GLY A 69 1.24 -12.68 -8.97
N ARG A 70 1.78 -11.81 -8.10
CA ARG A 70 2.38 -12.19 -6.81
C ARG A 70 1.75 -11.44 -5.64
N SER A 71 2.07 -11.85 -4.42
CA SER A 71 1.82 -11.04 -3.21
C SER A 71 2.98 -10.07 -2.97
N PHE A 72 2.68 -8.96 -2.29
CA PHE A 72 3.67 -8.07 -1.71
C PHE A 72 3.57 -8.08 -0.19
N ALA A 73 4.58 -7.53 0.49
CA ALA A 73 4.58 -7.41 1.94
C ALA A 73 5.14 -6.05 2.37
N VAL A 74 4.48 -5.47 3.37
CA VAL A 74 4.83 -4.17 3.95
C VAL A 74 5.01 -4.28 5.45
N VAL A 75 5.88 -3.44 6.00
CA VAL A 75 6.04 -3.20 7.43
C VAL A 75 5.39 -1.86 7.72
N LEU A 76 4.41 -1.87 8.62
CA LEU A 76 3.66 -0.68 9.02
C LEU A 76 3.94 -0.35 10.47
N HIS A 77 3.97 0.94 10.81
CA HIS A 77 3.90 1.36 12.20
C HIS A 77 2.53 0.99 12.78
N ASN A 78 2.55 0.37 13.96
CA ASN A 78 1.38 0.10 14.74
C ASN A 78 1.55 0.69 16.15
N PRO A 79 0.98 1.89 16.40
CA PRO A 79 1.17 2.60 17.67
C PRO A 79 0.58 1.87 18.88
N GLU A 80 -0.35 0.95 18.67
CA GLU A 80 -0.89 0.13 19.76
C GLU A 80 0.11 -0.91 20.29
N LEU A 81 1.17 -1.15 19.53
CA LEU A 81 2.28 -2.04 19.92
C LEU A 81 3.53 -1.26 20.33
N ASP A 82 3.46 0.07 20.38
CA ASP A 82 4.59 0.88 20.85
C ASP A 82 4.89 0.51 22.31
N ALA A 83 6.17 0.24 22.59
CA ALA A 83 6.63 -0.10 23.92
C ALA A 83 7.25 1.12 24.61
N PRO A 84 7.33 1.12 25.97
CA PRO A 84 8.09 2.12 26.71
C PRO A 84 9.52 2.24 26.17
N GLU A 85 10.15 3.40 26.40
CA GLU A 85 11.49 3.73 25.90
C GLU A 85 11.58 4.01 24.38
N GLY A 86 10.45 4.31 23.73
CA GLY A 86 10.43 4.76 22.33
C GLY A 86 10.65 3.63 21.31
N LYS A 87 10.39 2.38 21.70
CA LYS A 87 10.45 1.25 20.77
C LYS A 87 9.18 1.21 19.91
N LEU A 88 9.38 1.37 18.60
CA LEU A 88 8.30 1.39 17.62
C LEU A 88 7.66 0.00 17.47
N GLY A 89 6.34 -0.06 17.64
CA GLY A 89 5.54 -1.23 17.36
C GLY A 89 5.35 -1.42 15.87
N VAL A 90 5.60 -2.63 15.36
CA VAL A 90 5.49 -2.90 13.91
C VAL A 90 4.49 -4.00 13.64
N THR A 91 3.84 -3.94 12.48
CA THR A 91 3.01 -5.03 11.97
C THR A 91 3.39 -5.32 10.53
N VAL A 92 3.74 -6.57 10.26
CA VAL A 92 4.02 -7.06 8.91
C VAL A 92 2.71 -7.48 8.26
N ARG A 93 2.46 -7.01 7.05
CA ARG A 93 1.25 -7.32 6.28
C ARG A 93 1.62 -7.87 4.92
N ARG A 94 1.10 -9.06 4.64
CA ARG A 94 1.19 -9.69 3.31
C ARG A 94 -0.13 -9.55 2.58
N SER A 95 -0.07 -9.17 1.32
CA SER A 95 -1.25 -9.03 0.47
C SER A 95 -1.70 -10.38 -0.13
N SER A 96 -2.93 -10.41 -0.63
CA SER A 96 -3.35 -11.38 -1.65
C SER A 96 -2.58 -11.16 -2.96
N GLN A 97 -2.81 -12.04 -3.94
CA GLN A 97 -2.23 -11.90 -5.28
C GLN A 97 -2.65 -10.59 -5.94
N ILE A 98 -1.68 -9.86 -6.49
CA ILE A 98 -1.85 -8.62 -7.24
C ILE A 98 -2.45 -8.92 -8.62
N GLN A 99 -3.47 -8.14 -9.00
CA GLN A 99 -4.14 -8.15 -10.29
C GLN A 99 -3.69 -6.98 -11.17
N THR A 100 -3.62 -5.77 -10.62
CA THR A 100 -3.16 -4.57 -11.34
C THR A 100 -2.28 -3.68 -10.46
N ILE A 101 -1.39 -2.94 -11.10
CA ILE A 101 -0.61 -1.86 -10.49
C ILE A 101 -0.75 -0.65 -11.41
N GLU A 102 -1.24 0.46 -10.87
CA GLU A 102 -1.52 1.71 -11.58
C GLU A 102 -0.75 2.86 -10.92
N TYR A 103 0.05 3.58 -11.69
CA TYR A 103 0.66 4.82 -11.23
C TYR A 103 -0.36 5.96 -11.25
N LEU A 104 -0.44 6.70 -10.14
CA LEU A 104 -1.37 7.83 -9.97
C LEU A 104 -0.68 9.21 -10.05
N GLY A 105 0.63 9.24 -10.32
CA GLY A 105 1.42 10.47 -10.26
C GLY A 105 2.01 10.74 -8.89
N ASN A 106 2.93 11.70 -8.86
CA ASN A 106 3.36 12.33 -7.61
C ASN A 106 2.19 13.15 -7.05
N ARG A 107 2.25 13.59 -5.80
CA ARG A 107 1.38 14.71 -5.40
C ARG A 107 1.78 15.91 -6.25
N GLY A 108 0.81 16.48 -6.98
CA GLY A 108 1.03 17.75 -7.65
C GLY A 108 1.47 18.78 -6.62
N THR A 109 2.53 19.51 -6.93
CA THR A 109 2.68 20.90 -6.47
C THR A 109 1.55 21.69 -7.11
N ASP A 110 0.33 21.52 -6.62
CA ASP A 110 -0.77 22.43 -6.91
C ASP A 110 -0.62 23.59 -5.91
N GLU A 111 0.33 24.50 -6.21
CA GLU A 111 0.29 25.90 -5.79
C GLU A 111 -0.36 26.75 -6.90
#